data_AF-A0A7M2AHR4-F1
#
_entry.id   AF-A0A7M2AHR4-F1
#
_cell.length_a   1.000
_cell.length_b   1.000
_cell.length_c   1.000
_cell.angle_alpha   90.00
_cell.angle_beta   90.00
_cell.angle_gamma   90.00
#
_symmetry.space_group_name_H-M   'P 1'
#
loop_
_entity.id
_entity.type
_entity.pdbx_description
1 polymer ?
#
loop_
_entity_poly.entity_id
_entity_poly.type
_entity_poly.pdbx_seq_one_letter_code
_entity_poly.pdbx_strand_id
1 'polypeptide(L)'
;MIRDEINELLDALPDHELNVVYSRIELVHRKYMYNKNLEDKGVLVTELCEESEEMIQKWDNTFAKNIRKEVKEAIYYSQYKWHMFSYEKQDCLTDDEARDAFNAEDKNELYVMYQHTPFIQVFQNADKVIAEDFDSEQDIYIFDQAFTWTYVHTHESRCGPYFYKMK
;
A
#
# COMPACT_ATOMS: atom_id res chain seq x y z
N MET A 1 -9.21 30.56 18.13
CA MET A 1 -8.49 29.27 18.10
C MET A 1 -8.35 28.88 16.63
N ILE A 2 -7.34 28.12 16.20
CA ILE A 2 -7.12 27.83 14.76
C ILE A 2 -8.37 27.29 14.03
N ARG A 3 -9.24 26.56 14.75
CA ARG A 3 -10.55 26.10 14.23
C ARG A 3 -11.48 27.25 13.86
N ASP A 4 -11.56 28.28 14.69
CA ASP A 4 -12.43 29.44 14.45
C ASP A 4 -11.94 30.22 13.22
N GLU A 5 -10.62 30.42 13.10
CA GLU A 5 -9.99 31.04 11.93
C GLU A 5 -10.26 30.24 10.65
N ILE A 6 -10.20 28.90 10.70
CA ILE A 6 -10.56 28.03 9.57
C ILE A 6 -12.03 28.21 9.18
N ASN A 7 -12.95 28.23 10.15
CA ASN A 7 -14.38 28.38 9.86
C ASN A 7 -14.68 29.74 9.20
N GLU A 8 -14.08 30.83 9.69
CA GLU A 8 -14.23 32.16 9.07
C GLU A 8 -13.73 32.18 7.61
N LEU A 9 -12.62 31.47 7.32
CA LEU A 9 -12.13 31.33 5.94
C LEU A 9 -13.08 30.51 5.07
N LEU A 10 -13.65 29.42 5.60
CA LEU A 10 -14.62 28.58 4.88
C LEU A 10 -15.91 29.36 4.54
N ASP A 11 -16.42 30.14 5.48
CA ASP A 11 -17.65 30.94 5.29
C ASP A 11 -17.51 32.01 4.19
N ALA A 12 -16.28 32.41 3.86
CA ALA A 12 -16.00 33.39 2.81
C ALA A 12 -15.83 32.78 1.40
N LEU A 13 -15.78 31.45 1.26
CA LEU A 13 -15.53 30.77 -0.01
C LEU A 13 -16.82 30.40 -0.76
N PRO A 14 -16.82 30.45 -2.10
CA PRO A 14 -17.91 29.88 -2.91
C PRO A 14 -17.83 28.34 -2.96
N ASP A 15 -18.95 27.67 -3.25
CA ASP A 15 -19.08 26.19 -3.22
C ASP A 15 -18.01 25.42 -4.01
N HIS A 16 -17.56 25.94 -5.17
CA HIS A 16 -16.53 25.25 -5.96
C HIS A 16 -15.17 25.26 -5.27
N GLU A 17 -14.82 26.32 -4.55
CA GLU A 17 -13.61 26.38 -3.73
C GLU A 17 -13.76 25.51 -2.48
N LEU A 18 -14.97 25.43 -1.90
CA LEU A 18 -15.23 24.52 -0.78
C LEU A 18 -14.99 23.05 -1.15
N ASN A 19 -15.31 22.62 -2.38
CA ASN A 19 -14.98 21.29 -2.86
C ASN A 19 -13.47 21.03 -2.90
N VAL A 20 -12.69 22.03 -3.34
CA VAL A 20 -11.22 21.95 -3.33
C VAL A 20 -10.70 21.82 -1.90
N VAL A 21 -11.19 22.66 -0.98
CA VAL A 21 -10.78 22.60 0.43
C VAL A 21 -11.18 21.28 1.07
N TYR A 22 -12.40 20.80 0.84
CA TYR A 22 -12.88 19.51 1.33
C TYR A 22 -11.93 18.39 0.91
N SER A 23 -11.51 18.33 -0.36
CA SER A 23 -10.57 17.30 -0.83
C SER A 23 -9.23 17.29 -0.07
N ARG A 24 -8.76 18.46 0.36
CA ARG A 24 -7.52 18.59 1.14
C ARG A 24 -7.71 18.13 2.57
N ILE A 25 -8.83 18.53 3.20
CA ILE A 25 -9.18 18.13 4.56
C ILE A 25 -9.41 16.61 4.62
N GLU A 26 -10.12 16.06 3.64
CA GLU A 26 -10.38 14.62 3.54
C GLU A 26 -9.09 13.82 3.42
N LEU A 27 -8.10 14.30 2.65
CA LEU A 27 -6.79 13.66 2.55
C LEU A 27 -6.04 13.66 3.88
N VAL A 28 -6.05 14.79 4.60
CA VAL A 28 -5.45 14.88 5.95
C VAL A 28 -6.16 13.95 6.93
N HIS A 29 -7.51 13.93 6.90
CA HIS A 29 -8.32 13.09 7.76
C HIS A 29 -8.06 11.60 7.50
N ARG A 30 -8.06 11.17 6.22
CA ARG A 30 -7.76 9.77 5.84
C ARG A 30 -6.39 9.34 6.34
N LYS A 31 -5.35 10.14 6.10
CA LYS A 31 -4.00 9.84 6.58
C LYS A 31 -3.93 9.74 8.11
N TYR A 32 -4.60 10.66 8.81
CA TYR A 32 -4.68 10.60 10.27
C TYR A 32 -5.37 9.32 10.76
N MET A 33 -6.52 8.97 10.17
CA MET A 33 -7.28 7.78 10.56
C MET A 33 -6.51 6.48 10.27
N TYR A 34 -5.82 6.39 9.13
CA TYR A 34 -4.94 5.27 8.81
C TYR A 34 -3.83 5.10 9.86
N ASN A 35 -3.07 6.16 10.14
CA ASN A 35 -2.00 6.13 11.13
C ASN A 35 -2.52 5.79 12.53
N LYS A 36 -3.66 6.38 12.90
CA LYS A 36 -4.30 6.12 14.19
C LYS A 36 -4.75 4.67 14.33
N ASN A 37 -5.31 4.09 13.28
CA ASN A 37 -5.73 2.68 13.29
C ASN A 37 -4.54 1.74 13.55
N LEU A 38 -3.38 2.03 12.94
CA LEU A 38 -2.14 1.29 13.21
C LEU A 38 -1.63 1.51 14.65
N GLU A 39 -1.65 2.75 15.14
CA GLU A 39 -1.27 3.09 16.52
C GLU A 39 -2.17 2.42 17.56
N ASP A 40 -3.49 2.44 17.37
CA ASP A 40 -4.49 1.82 18.26
C ASP A 40 -4.29 0.28 18.32
N LYS A 41 -3.70 -0.32 17.27
CA LYS A 41 -3.30 -1.74 17.25
C LYS A 41 -1.96 -2.02 17.91
N GLY A 42 -1.18 -0.98 18.25
CA GLY A 42 0.15 -1.06 18.84
C GLY A 42 1.27 -1.24 17.81
N VAL A 43 1.00 -0.98 16.53
CA VAL A 43 1.97 -1.09 15.45
C VAL A 43 2.95 0.08 15.52
N LEU A 44 4.24 -0.23 15.50
CA LEU A 44 5.29 0.79 15.38
C LEU A 44 5.72 0.88 13.93
N VAL A 45 5.60 2.07 13.34
CA VAL A 45 5.98 2.32 11.95
C VAL A 45 7.28 3.12 11.92
N THR A 46 8.29 2.59 11.25
CA THR A 46 9.55 3.30 10.95
C THR A 46 9.80 3.34 9.44
N GLU A 47 10.67 4.22 8.98
CA GLU A 47 11.00 4.38 7.56
C GLU A 47 12.49 4.05 7.31
N LEU A 48 12.74 3.19 6.33
CA LEU A 48 14.07 2.88 5.81
C LEU A 48 14.27 3.62 4.49
N CYS A 49 15.20 4.57 4.48
CA CYS A 49 15.54 5.34 3.28
C CYS A 49 16.79 4.79 2.58
N GLU A 50 17.86 4.49 3.33
CA GLU A 50 19.16 4.08 2.76
C GLU A 50 19.13 2.68 2.13
N GLU A 51 18.47 1.73 2.77
CA GLU A 51 18.38 0.33 2.33
C GLU A 51 17.21 0.05 1.37
N SER A 52 16.41 1.09 1.08
CA SER A 52 15.15 0.95 0.33
C SER A 52 15.36 0.41 -1.08
N GLU A 53 16.36 0.91 -1.82
CA GLU A 53 16.62 0.50 -3.20
C GLU A 53 16.98 -0.99 -3.30
N GLU A 54 17.84 -1.46 -2.39
CA GLU A 54 18.23 -2.87 -2.33
C GLU A 54 17.04 -3.78 -2.01
N MET A 55 16.17 -3.36 -1.08
CA MET A 55 14.96 -4.09 -0.73
C MET A 55 13.93 -4.11 -1.86
N ILE A 56 13.71 -2.99 -2.56
CA ILE A 56 12.83 -2.91 -3.74
C ILE A 56 13.36 -3.85 -4.83
N GLN A 57 14.68 -3.85 -5.07
CA GLN A 57 15.29 -4.73 -6.05
C GLN A 57 15.20 -6.21 -5.63
N LYS A 58 15.34 -6.50 -4.32
CA LYS A 58 15.17 -7.85 -3.77
C LYS A 58 13.72 -8.33 -3.91
N TRP A 59 12.74 -7.47 -3.67
CA TRP A 59 11.33 -7.75 -3.92
C TRP A 59 11.11 -8.13 -5.39
N ASP A 60 11.63 -7.32 -6.32
CA ASP A 60 11.53 -7.57 -7.77
C ASP A 60 12.17 -8.90 -8.17
N ASN A 61 13.37 -9.17 -7.68
CA ASN A 61 14.14 -10.39 -7.94
C ASN A 61 13.55 -11.64 -7.29
N THR A 62 12.61 -11.48 -6.36
CA THR A 62 11.99 -12.60 -5.66
C THR A 62 10.64 -12.93 -6.29
N PHE A 63 9.75 -11.94 -6.37
CA PHE A 63 8.37 -12.15 -6.77
C PHE A 63 8.15 -12.04 -8.29
N ALA A 64 8.96 -11.25 -9.00
CA ALA A 64 8.86 -11.07 -10.46
C ALA A 64 9.95 -11.79 -11.26
N LYS A 65 10.71 -12.70 -10.61
CA LYS A 65 11.90 -13.35 -11.18
C LYS A 65 11.64 -14.18 -12.45
N ASN A 66 10.45 -14.76 -12.55
CA ASN A 66 10.07 -15.63 -13.66
C ASN A 66 9.57 -14.85 -14.88
N ILE A 67 9.39 -13.53 -14.75
CA ILE A 67 8.82 -12.68 -15.79
C ILE A 67 9.96 -12.09 -16.61
N ARG A 68 10.05 -12.53 -17.86
CA ARG A 68 11.08 -12.06 -18.81
C ARG A 68 10.92 -10.57 -19.10
N LYS A 69 12.01 -9.92 -19.49
CA LYS A 69 12.05 -8.48 -19.75
C LYS A 69 11.03 -8.06 -20.81
N GLU A 70 10.90 -8.81 -21.89
CA GLU A 70 9.97 -8.50 -22.98
C GLU A 70 8.51 -8.57 -22.51
N VAL A 71 8.21 -9.48 -21.57
CA VAL A 71 6.89 -9.58 -20.94
C VAL A 71 6.66 -8.42 -19.98
N LYS A 72 7.67 -8.03 -19.18
CA LYS A 72 7.61 -6.85 -18.29
C LYS A 72 7.32 -5.58 -19.10
N GLU A 73 7.95 -5.40 -20.25
CA GLU A 73 7.68 -4.26 -21.15
C GLU A 73 6.24 -4.31 -21.71
N ALA A 74 5.78 -5.48 -22.16
CA ALA A 74 4.45 -5.64 -22.75
C ALA A 74 3.28 -5.39 -21.77
N ILE A 75 3.50 -5.61 -20.47
CA ILE A 75 2.51 -5.36 -19.41
C ILE A 75 2.73 -4.03 -18.70
N TYR A 76 3.60 -3.14 -19.21
CA TYR A 76 3.89 -1.84 -18.59
C TYR A 76 4.34 -1.95 -17.12
N TYR A 77 5.11 -2.99 -16.78
CA TYR A 77 5.55 -3.30 -15.42
C TYR A 77 6.35 -2.17 -14.76
N SER A 78 7.03 -1.34 -15.55
CA SER A 78 7.75 -0.17 -15.06
C SER A 78 6.85 0.94 -14.51
N GLN A 79 5.57 0.96 -14.89
CA GLN A 79 4.58 1.90 -14.34
C GLN A 79 4.05 1.37 -13.01
N TYR A 80 3.54 0.14 -13.01
CA TYR A 80 3.01 -0.53 -11.83
C TYR A 80 3.48 -1.98 -11.76
N LYS A 81 4.14 -2.36 -10.67
CA LYS A 81 4.64 -3.73 -10.48
C LYS A 81 3.49 -4.73 -10.38
N TRP A 82 2.34 -4.32 -9.85
CA TRP A 82 1.14 -5.16 -9.74
C TRP A 82 0.55 -5.59 -11.08
N HIS A 83 0.99 -5.00 -12.21
CA HIS A 83 0.62 -5.47 -13.54
C HIS A 83 1.03 -6.92 -13.81
N MET A 84 2.02 -7.47 -13.10
CA MET A 84 2.32 -8.90 -13.22
C MET A 84 1.15 -9.81 -12.84
N PHE A 85 0.30 -9.34 -11.92
CA PHE A 85 -0.88 -10.07 -11.46
C PHE A 85 -2.08 -9.77 -12.36
N SER A 86 -2.38 -8.50 -12.65
CA SER A 86 -3.56 -8.13 -13.45
C SER A 86 -3.49 -8.63 -14.90
N TYR A 87 -2.29 -8.78 -15.46
CA TYR A 87 -2.07 -9.40 -16.78
C TYR A 87 -1.87 -10.92 -16.72
N GLU A 88 -2.11 -11.54 -15.56
CA GLU A 88 -2.05 -12.99 -15.33
C GLU A 88 -0.68 -13.58 -15.75
N LYS A 89 0.42 -12.86 -15.46
CA LYS A 89 1.79 -13.34 -15.72
C LYS A 89 2.40 -14.07 -14.53
N GLN A 90 1.74 -13.99 -13.38
CA GLN A 90 2.12 -14.63 -12.13
C GLN A 90 0.86 -15.15 -11.44
N ASP A 91 0.77 -16.46 -11.23
CA ASP A 91 -0.35 -17.08 -10.52
C ASP A 91 -0.40 -16.55 -9.07
N CYS A 92 -1.56 -16.08 -8.63
CA CYS A 92 -1.79 -15.51 -7.31
C CYS A 92 -3.27 -15.65 -6.92
N LEU A 93 -3.57 -15.40 -5.64
CA LEU A 93 -4.94 -15.20 -5.17
C LEU A 93 -5.37 -13.76 -5.45
N THR A 94 -6.67 -13.55 -5.64
CA THR A 94 -7.25 -12.22 -5.90
C THR A 94 -8.40 -11.92 -4.94
N ASP A 95 -8.75 -10.65 -4.82
CA ASP A 95 -9.94 -10.17 -4.12
C ASP A 95 -10.03 -10.72 -2.68
N ASP A 96 -11.18 -11.27 -2.28
CA ASP A 96 -11.41 -11.79 -0.93
C ASP A 96 -10.45 -12.94 -0.57
N GLU A 97 -10.07 -13.79 -1.54
CA GLU A 97 -9.11 -14.88 -1.29
C GLU A 97 -7.72 -14.31 -0.96
N ALA A 98 -7.33 -13.21 -1.60
CA ALA A 98 -6.08 -12.53 -1.29
C ALA A 98 -6.12 -11.87 0.10
N ARG A 99 -7.26 -11.26 0.46
CA ARG A 99 -7.46 -10.64 1.78
C ARG A 99 -7.42 -11.67 2.89
N ASP A 100 -8.12 -12.79 2.72
CA ASP A 100 -8.16 -13.89 3.68
C ASP A 100 -6.77 -14.52 3.87
N ALA A 101 -6.04 -14.74 2.77
CA ALA A 101 -4.67 -15.26 2.84
C ALA A 101 -3.74 -14.30 3.59
N PHE A 102 -3.77 -13.00 3.29
CA PHE A 102 -2.99 -11.99 4.01
C PHE A 102 -3.35 -11.96 5.50
N ASN A 103 -4.63 -11.98 5.85
CA ASN A 103 -5.10 -11.96 7.23
C ASN A 103 -4.62 -13.19 8.02
N ALA A 104 -4.50 -14.35 7.36
CA ALA A 104 -4.07 -15.61 7.96
C ALA A 104 -2.56 -15.73 8.18
N GLU A 105 -1.72 -14.92 7.51
CA GLU A 105 -0.26 -14.96 7.73
C GLU A 105 0.12 -14.49 9.14
N ASP A 106 1.22 -15.05 9.67
CA ASP A 106 1.87 -14.55 10.88
C ASP A 106 2.68 -13.29 10.53
N LYS A 107 2.41 -12.18 11.23
CA LYS A 107 2.80 -10.83 10.81
C LYS A 107 3.46 -10.04 11.94
N ASN A 108 4.48 -10.58 12.59
CA ASN A 108 5.19 -9.83 13.63
C ASN A 108 5.90 -8.57 13.09
N GLU A 109 6.59 -8.69 11.94
CA GLU A 109 7.18 -7.55 11.23
C GLU A 109 6.87 -7.61 9.72
N LEU A 110 6.49 -6.46 9.16
CA LEU A 110 6.14 -6.31 7.75
C LEU A 110 6.93 -5.19 7.10
N TYR A 111 7.20 -5.35 5.81
CA TYR A 111 7.66 -4.27 4.95
C TYR A 111 6.51 -3.78 4.07
N VAL A 112 6.36 -2.45 3.98
CA VAL A 112 5.37 -1.78 3.15
C VAL A 112 6.09 -0.84 2.19
N MET A 113 5.93 -1.10 0.90
CA MET A 113 6.47 -0.31 -0.21
C MET A 113 5.33 0.35 -0.97
N TYR A 114 5.44 1.64 -1.27
CA TYR A 114 4.56 2.33 -2.21
C TYR A 114 5.24 2.43 -3.58
N GLN A 115 4.49 2.21 -4.68
CA GLN A 115 5.03 2.12 -6.06
C GLN A 115 5.99 3.26 -6.45
N HIS A 116 5.72 4.49 -6.00
CA HIS A 116 6.43 5.70 -6.44
C HIS A 116 7.19 6.40 -5.30
N THR A 117 7.50 5.66 -4.24
CA THR A 117 8.15 6.21 -3.05
C THR A 117 9.53 5.58 -2.87
N PRO A 118 10.58 6.38 -2.59
CA PRO A 118 11.96 5.89 -2.47
C PRO A 118 12.29 5.41 -1.04
N PHE A 119 11.30 4.97 -0.28
CA PHE A 119 11.49 4.46 1.08
C PHE A 119 10.54 3.30 1.34
N ILE A 120 10.91 2.46 2.31
CA ILE A 120 10.09 1.35 2.78
C ILE A 120 9.70 1.64 4.22
N GLN A 121 8.44 1.39 4.54
CA GLN A 121 7.98 1.41 5.92
C GLN A 121 8.16 0.03 6.53
N VAL A 122 8.63 -0.01 7.77
CA VAL A 122 8.74 -1.22 8.58
C VAL A 122 7.69 -1.14 9.68
N PHE A 123 6.80 -2.12 9.69
CA PHE A 123 5.75 -2.22 10.69
C PHE A 123 6.17 -3.29 11.69
N GLN A 124 6.37 -2.91 12.95
CA GLN A 124 6.68 -3.85 14.05
C GLN A 124 5.44 -4.05 14.91
N ASN A 125 5.30 -5.24 15.51
CA ASN A 125 4.10 -5.69 16.23
C ASN A 125 2.85 -5.71 15.34
N ALA A 126 2.99 -6.18 14.10
CA ALA A 126 1.94 -6.11 13.08
C ALA A 126 0.94 -7.29 13.12
N ASP A 127 0.90 -8.08 14.19
CA ASP A 127 0.09 -9.31 14.28
C ASP A 127 -1.41 -9.07 14.11
N LYS A 128 -1.87 -7.85 14.41
CA LYS A 128 -3.28 -7.42 14.32
C LYS A 128 -3.62 -6.68 13.03
N VAL A 129 -2.63 -6.48 12.16
CA VAL A 129 -2.82 -5.84 10.86
C VAL A 129 -3.60 -6.77 9.95
N ILE A 130 -4.63 -6.23 9.31
CA ILE A 130 -5.51 -6.95 8.39
C ILE A 130 -5.63 -6.18 7.07
N ALA A 131 -6.10 -6.85 6.02
CA ALA A 131 -6.22 -6.26 4.68
C ALA A 131 -7.04 -4.95 4.66
N GLU A 132 -8.10 -4.89 5.48
CA GLU A 132 -8.99 -3.72 5.60
C GLU A 132 -8.26 -2.46 6.09
N ASP A 133 -7.16 -2.60 6.83
CA ASP A 133 -6.39 -1.44 7.31
C ASP A 133 -5.80 -0.63 6.15
N PHE A 134 -5.71 -1.23 4.96
CA PHE A 134 -5.11 -0.63 3.78
C PHE A 134 -6.13 -0.18 2.74
N ASP A 135 -7.43 -0.26 3.01
CA ASP A 135 -8.47 0.09 2.02
C ASP A 135 -8.44 1.59 1.63
N SER A 136 -7.80 2.44 2.45
CA SER A 136 -7.53 3.85 2.11
C SER A 136 -6.25 4.08 1.30
N GLU A 137 -5.39 3.08 1.22
CA GLU A 137 -4.07 3.16 0.61
C GLU A 137 -4.10 2.73 -0.85
N GLN A 138 -3.07 3.12 -1.59
CA GLN A 138 -3.03 2.95 -3.04
C GLN A 138 -1.63 2.55 -3.51
N ASP A 139 -1.59 1.56 -4.40
CA ASP A 139 -0.38 1.01 -5.01
C ASP A 139 0.69 0.62 -3.99
N ILE A 140 0.24 -0.10 -2.96
CA ILE A 140 1.08 -0.61 -1.89
C ILE A 140 1.40 -2.09 -2.08
N TYR A 141 2.58 -2.46 -1.62
CA TYR A 141 3.13 -3.80 -1.65
C TYR A 141 3.61 -4.14 -0.26
N ILE A 142 2.98 -5.14 0.35
CA ILE A 142 3.25 -5.61 1.70
C ILE A 142 3.92 -6.97 1.59
N PHE A 143 4.97 -7.22 2.34
CA PHE A 143 5.69 -8.49 2.29
C PHE A 143 6.41 -8.76 3.61
N ASP A 144 6.71 -10.04 3.84
CA ASP A 144 7.45 -10.49 5.01
C ASP A 144 8.96 -10.27 4.87
N GLN A 145 9.66 -10.29 6.01
CA GLN A 145 11.11 -10.11 6.04
C GLN A 145 11.90 -11.15 5.24
N ALA A 146 11.36 -12.37 5.14
CA ALA A 146 11.99 -13.47 4.43
C ALA A 146 11.65 -13.48 2.93
N PHE A 147 10.83 -12.54 2.46
CA PHE A 147 10.37 -12.44 1.07
C PHE A 147 9.69 -13.74 0.59
N THR A 148 8.92 -14.38 1.47
CA THR A 148 8.18 -15.61 1.18
C THR A 148 6.80 -15.34 0.62
N TRP A 149 6.20 -14.19 0.89
CA TRP A 149 4.92 -13.76 0.32
C TRP A 149 4.84 -12.25 0.10
N THR A 150 3.92 -11.84 -0.78
CA THR A 150 3.55 -10.44 -0.95
C THR A 150 2.04 -10.28 -1.13
N TYR A 151 1.47 -9.31 -0.41
CA TYR A 151 0.13 -8.79 -0.61
C TYR A 151 0.21 -7.43 -1.31
N VAL A 152 -0.70 -7.17 -2.25
CA VAL A 152 -0.68 -5.96 -3.07
C VAL A 152 -2.07 -5.36 -3.15
N HIS A 153 -2.19 -4.09 -2.77
CA HIS A 153 -3.42 -3.31 -2.90
C HIS A 153 -3.20 -2.21 -3.96
N THR A 154 -4.07 -2.15 -4.96
CA THR A 154 -3.95 -1.22 -6.09
C THR A 154 -4.83 0.02 -5.89
N HIS A 155 -4.58 1.08 -6.67
CA HIS A 155 -5.50 2.21 -6.74
C HIS A 155 -6.75 1.92 -7.62
N GLU A 156 -6.75 0.83 -8.38
CA GLU A 156 -7.82 0.49 -9.32
C GLU A 156 -8.82 -0.47 -8.68
N SER A 157 -10.04 0.01 -8.43
CA SER A 157 -11.14 -0.78 -7.83
C SER A 157 -11.51 -2.10 -8.54
N ARG A 158 -11.01 -2.33 -9.76
CA ARG A 158 -11.25 -3.56 -10.55
C ARG A 158 -10.02 -4.48 -10.59
N CYS A 159 -8.95 -4.15 -9.87
CA CYS A 159 -7.70 -4.88 -9.91
C CYS A 159 -7.23 -5.22 -8.50
N GLY A 160 -7.32 -6.51 -8.17
CA GLY A 160 -6.89 -7.03 -6.89
C GLY A 160 -7.84 -6.63 -5.75
N PRO A 161 -7.38 -6.74 -4.49
CA PRO A 161 -6.00 -6.98 -4.08
C PRO A 161 -5.46 -8.35 -4.52
N TYR A 162 -4.14 -8.50 -4.51
CA TYR A 162 -3.46 -9.73 -4.91
C TYR A 162 -2.65 -10.29 -3.76
N PHE A 163 -2.58 -11.61 -3.64
CA PHE A 163 -1.69 -12.29 -2.70
C PHE A 163 -0.91 -13.39 -3.40
N TYR A 164 0.42 -13.32 -3.32
CA TYR A 164 1.30 -14.33 -3.87
C TYR A 164 2.23 -14.86 -2.79
N LYS A 165 2.29 -16.19 -2.65
CA LYS A 165 3.20 -16.90 -1.76
C LYS A 165 4.08 -17.83 -2.57
N MET A 166 5.37 -17.80 -2.28
CA MET A 166 6.34 -18.71 -2.89
C MET A 166 6.01 -20.16 -2.52
N LYS A 167 6.15 -21.05 -3.51
CA LYS A 167 6.04 -22.50 -3.31
C LYS A 167 7.36 -23.09 -2.85
#